data_AF-A0A975A4N1-F1
#
_entry.id   AF-A0A975A4N1-F1
#
_cell.length_a   1.000
_cell.length_b   1.000
_cell.length_c   1.000
_cell.angle_alpha   90.00
_cell.angle_beta   90.00
_cell.angle_gamma   90.00
#
_symmetry.space_group_name_H-M   'P 1'
#
loop_
_entity.id
_entity.type
_entity.pdbx_description
1 polymer ?
#
loop_
_entity_poly.entity_id
_entity_poly.type
_entity_poly.pdbx_seq_one_letter_code
_entity_poly.pdbx_strand_id
1 'polypeptide(L)'
;MASGTRFINLDVELVEPIELQRLESLSIRIRDDRPGRADEIDYESPRHQAQMLDTVRSQVWGPFRFTPGVGPKVGSVWNPADQAGRQCDVSTPLEVGEALRFQLEPTRSPWLVDTLGGVASDARDAEWRHLVGDNIRLTITARAAGSEPWVIPLELSAGTPTVAFR
;
A
#
# COMPACT_ATOMS: atom_id res chain seq x y z
N MET A 1 -14.73 -22.48 -7.52
CA MET A 1 -13.31 -22.67 -7.16
C MET A 1 -12.96 -21.59 -6.16
N ALA A 2 -12.43 -21.93 -4.99
CA ALA A 2 -12.00 -20.90 -4.03
C ALA A 2 -10.85 -20.12 -4.65
N SER A 3 -11.10 -18.87 -5.04
CA SER A 3 -10.05 -17.95 -5.47
C SER A 3 -9.16 -17.68 -4.26
N GLY A 4 -8.05 -18.42 -4.16
CA GLY A 4 -7.09 -18.24 -3.07
C GLY A 4 -6.56 -16.81 -3.12
N THR A 5 -6.66 -16.09 -2.00
CA THR A 5 -6.09 -14.73 -1.88
C THR A 5 -4.62 -14.80 -2.26
N ARG A 6 -4.26 -14.19 -3.40
CA ARG A 6 -2.88 -14.14 -3.87
C ARG A 6 -2.16 -13.01 -3.15
N PHE A 7 -1.49 -13.34 -2.05
CA PHE A 7 -0.54 -12.45 -1.42
C PHE A 7 0.70 -12.28 -2.31
N ILE A 8 1.30 -11.10 -2.29
CA ILE A 8 2.61 -10.83 -2.89
C ILE A 8 3.51 -10.22 -1.81
N ASN A 9 4.83 -10.37 -1.97
CA ASN A 9 5.80 -9.80 -1.04
C ASN A 9 6.48 -8.61 -1.71
N LEU A 10 6.52 -7.47 -1.03
CA LEU A 10 7.37 -6.34 -1.38
C LEU A 10 8.67 -6.47 -0.59
N ASP A 11 9.78 -6.69 -1.28
CA ASP A 11 11.11 -6.73 -0.68
C ASP A 11 11.78 -5.36 -0.87
N VAL A 12 12.29 -4.79 0.22
CA VAL A 12 12.92 -3.47 0.27
C VAL A 12 14.31 -3.59 0.85
N GLU A 13 15.31 -3.28 0.06
CA GLU A 13 16.73 -3.51 0.39
C GLU A 13 17.52 -2.20 0.34
N LEU A 14 18.40 -2.00 1.32
CA LEU A 14 19.43 -0.95 1.27
C LEU A 14 20.71 -1.52 0.66
N VAL A 15 20.96 -1.25 -0.62
CA VAL A 15 22.10 -1.82 -1.35
C VAL A 15 23.29 -0.86 -1.33
N GLU A 16 23.08 0.39 -1.72
CA GLU A 16 24.09 1.44 -1.82
C GLU A 16 23.44 2.82 -1.51
N PRO A 17 24.22 3.90 -1.27
CA PRO A 17 25.67 3.93 -1.09
C PRO A 17 26.11 3.38 0.27
N ILE A 18 27.29 2.73 0.33
CA ILE A 18 27.88 2.20 1.58
C ILE A 18 28.02 3.30 2.65
N GLU A 19 28.18 4.55 2.24
CA GLU A 19 28.29 5.72 3.11
C GLU A 19 27.06 5.93 4.00
N LEU A 20 25.87 5.48 3.56
CA LEU A 20 24.68 5.53 4.40
C LEU A 20 24.81 4.61 5.61
N GLN A 21 25.50 3.47 5.48
CA GLN A 21 25.69 2.36 6.45
C GLN A 21 24.39 1.73 6.98
N ARG A 22 23.41 2.55 7.37
CA ARG A 22 22.09 2.16 7.85
C ARG A 22 21.06 3.29 7.65
N LEU A 23 19.81 2.92 7.48
CA LEU A 23 18.68 3.82 7.71
C LEU A 23 18.30 3.79 9.19
N GLU A 24 17.91 4.93 9.77
CA GLU A 24 17.31 5.00 11.11
C GLU A 24 15.81 4.73 11.07
N SER A 25 15.14 5.20 10.02
CA SER A 25 13.73 4.92 9.81
C SER A 25 13.37 4.85 8.33
N LEU A 26 12.29 4.13 8.07
CA LEU A 26 11.72 3.91 6.76
C LEU A 26 10.19 3.94 6.88
N SER A 27 9.53 4.78 6.12
CA SER A 27 8.06 4.78 5.99
C SER A 27 7.71 4.47 4.55
N ILE A 28 6.86 3.46 4.35
CA ILE A 28 6.37 3.09 3.02
C ILE A 28 4.88 3.33 2.99
N ARG A 29 4.44 4.09 2.00
CA ARG A 29 3.04 4.48 1.84
C ARG A 29 2.56 4.21 0.42
N ILE A 30 1.41 3.60 0.27
CA ILE A 30 0.72 3.52 -1.03
C ILE A 30 0.10 4.87 -1.34
N ARG A 31 0.46 5.43 -2.50
CA ARG A 31 0.01 6.73 -2.95
C ARG A 31 -1.42 6.69 -3.47
N ASP A 32 -2.09 7.83 -3.31
CA ASP A 32 -3.28 8.15 -4.06
C ASP A 32 -2.96 9.35 -4.97
N ASP A 33 -2.60 9.06 -6.22
CA ASP A 33 -2.15 10.09 -7.17
C ASP A 33 -3.31 10.80 -7.88
N ARG A 34 -4.57 10.45 -7.59
CA ARG A 34 -5.74 11.12 -8.16
C ARG A 34 -6.66 11.56 -7.03
N PRO A 35 -6.37 12.73 -6.42
CA PRO A 35 -7.26 13.29 -5.41
C PRO A 35 -8.66 13.49 -6.02
N GLY A 36 -9.69 13.16 -5.24
CA GLY A 36 -11.09 13.33 -5.66
C GLY A 36 -11.76 12.09 -6.26
N ARG A 37 -11.07 10.93 -6.41
CA ARG A 37 -11.74 9.69 -6.85
C ARG A 37 -12.97 9.33 -6.02
N ALA A 38 -12.91 9.59 -4.72
CA ALA A 38 -14.02 9.36 -3.82
C ALA A 38 -15.26 10.22 -4.11
N ASP A 39 -15.04 11.41 -4.69
CA ASP A 39 -16.09 12.39 -5.01
C ASP A 39 -16.74 12.10 -6.38
N GLU A 40 -16.12 11.24 -7.22
CA GLU A 40 -16.66 10.77 -8.50
C GLU A 40 -17.58 9.54 -8.35
N ILE A 41 -17.63 8.92 -7.17
CA ILE A 41 -18.54 7.79 -6.92
C ILE A 41 -19.97 8.32 -6.84
N ASP A 42 -20.86 7.76 -7.64
CA ASP A 42 -22.29 8.06 -7.56
C ASP A 42 -22.92 7.31 -6.38
N TYR A 43 -23.57 8.04 -5.48
CA TYR A 43 -24.16 7.52 -4.26
C TYR A 43 -25.68 7.51 -4.39
N GLU A 44 -26.32 6.37 -4.15
CA GLU A 44 -27.78 6.23 -4.25
C GLU A 44 -28.56 7.13 -3.25
N SER A 45 -27.92 7.60 -2.17
CA SER A 45 -28.56 8.45 -1.16
C SER A 45 -27.60 9.47 -0.51
N PRO A 46 -28.02 10.74 -0.34
CA PRO A 46 -27.21 11.78 0.33
C PRO A 46 -26.85 11.48 1.80
N ARG A 47 -27.69 10.72 2.52
CA ARG A 47 -27.41 10.36 3.93
C ARG A 47 -26.37 9.26 4.04
N HIS A 48 -26.40 8.31 3.10
CA HIS A 48 -25.39 7.27 2.96
C HIS A 48 -24.06 7.88 2.48
N GLN A 49 -24.12 8.87 1.58
CA GLN A 49 -22.96 9.57 1.06
C GLN A 49 -22.01 10.09 2.15
N ALA A 50 -22.49 10.84 3.15
CA ALA A 50 -21.60 11.47 4.14
C ALA A 50 -20.80 10.45 4.99
N GLN A 51 -21.44 9.39 5.49
CA GLN A 51 -20.75 8.35 6.27
C GLN A 51 -19.85 7.46 5.39
N MET A 52 -20.21 7.31 4.12
CA MET A 52 -19.47 6.50 3.15
C MET A 52 -18.26 7.24 2.58
N LEU A 53 -18.32 8.57 2.45
CA LEU A 53 -17.25 9.38 1.86
C LEU A 53 -15.95 9.24 2.64
N ASP A 54 -16.01 9.24 3.98
CA ASP A 54 -14.82 9.06 4.83
C ASP A 54 -14.22 7.64 4.71
N THR A 55 -15.08 6.63 4.55
CA THR A 55 -14.67 5.24 4.30
C THR A 55 -13.99 5.11 2.94
N VAL A 56 -14.57 5.71 1.90
CA VAL A 56 -14.04 5.66 0.53
C VAL A 56 -12.74 6.48 0.41
N ARG A 57 -12.64 7.62 1.10
CA ARG A 57 -11.42 8.44 1.16
C ARG A 57 -10.27 7.74 1.86
N SER A 58 -10.56 6.94 2.90
CA SER A 58 -9.55 6.17 3.62
C SER A 58 -9.13 4.88 2.90
N GLN A 59 -9.92 4.38 1.95
CA GLN A 59 -9.63 3.20 1.13
C GLN A 59 -8.33 3.35 0.32
N VAL A 60 -7.52 2.28 0.23
CA VAL A 60 -6.36 2.27 -0.68
C VAL A 60 -6.82 2.19 -2.13
N TRP A 61 -6.44 3.17 -2.96
CA TRP A 61 -6.82 3.26 -4.38
C TRP A 61 -5.76 2.65 -5.30
N GLY A 62 -5.49 1.36 -5.10
CA GLY A 62 -4.49 0.60 -5.86
C GLY A 62 -4.83 -0.90 -5.92
N PRO A 63 -4.13 -1.67 -6.77
CA PRO A 63 -4.40 -3.10 -6.95
C PRO A 63 -4.07 -3.95 -5.72
N PHE A 64 -3.14 -3.49 -4.89
CA PHE A 64 -2.71 -4.14 -3.66
C PHE A 64 -2.63 -3.13 -2.52
N ARG A 65 -2.77 -3.64 -1.29
CA ARG A 65 -2.55 -2.92 -0.03
C ARG A 65 -1.62 -3.72 0.88
N PHE A 66 -0.99 -3.08 1.85
CA PHE A 66 -0.34 -3.81 2.94
C PHE A 66 -1.36 -4.65 3.69
N THR A 67 -0.98 -5.85 4.08
CA THR A 67 -1.83 -6.71 4.90
C THR A 67 -1.98 -6.05 6.28
N PRO A 68 -3.19 -5.59 6.68
CA PRO A 68 -3.34 -4.81 7.91
C PRO A 68 -2.87 -5.57 9.15
N GLY A 69 -2.14 -4.89 10.03
CA GLY A 69 -1.58 -5.51 11.25
C GLY A 69 -0.40 -6.46 11.01
N VAL A 70 0.01 -6.66 9.76
CA VAL A 70 1.20 -7.45 9.39
C VAL A 70 2.28 -6.49 8.90
N GLY A 71 3.53 -6.83 9.14
CA GLY A 71 4.66 -6.07 8.62
C GLY A 71 6.00 -6.70 8.97
N PRO A 72 7.11 -6.10 8.57
CA PRO A 72 8.43 -6.67 8.81
C PRO A 72 8.78 -6.67 10.30
N LYS A 73 9.56 -7.68 10.68
CA LYS A 73 10.20 -7.75 11.99
C LYS A 73 11.66 -7.36 11.83
N VAL A 74 12.13 -6.41 12.65
CA VAL A 74 13.54 -6.01 12.70
C VAL A 74 14.02 -6.25 14.12
N GLY A 75 15.01 -7.15 14.28
CA GLY A 75 15.39 -7.67 15.59
C GLY A 75 14.20 -8.28 16.34
N SER A 76 13.82 -7.66 17.47
CA SER A 76 12.67 -8.07 18.29
C SER A 76 11.40 -7.23 18.06
N VAL A 77 11.46 -6.20 17.21
CA VAL A 77 10.38 -5.23 17.01
C VAL A 77 9.58 -5.57 15.75
N TRP A 78 8.26 -5.67 15.90
CA TRP A 78 7.33 -5.77 14.78
C TRP A 78 6.89 -4.37 14.35
N ASN A 79 6.86 -4.14 13.03
CA ASN A 79 6.45 -2.88 12.43
C ASN A 79 5.21 -3.12 11.57
N PRO A 80 4.01 -3.26 12.17
CA PRO A 80 2.80 -3.63 11.44
C PRO A 80 2.29 -2.48 10.58
N ALA A 81 1.71 -2.81 9.43
CA ALA A 81 0.98 -1.86 8.62
C ALA A 81 -0.27 -1.33 9.35
N ASP A 82 -0.70 -0.13 8.97
CA ASP A 82 -1.92 0.49 9.48
C ASP A 82 -3.18 -0.34 9.17
N GLN A 83 -4.28 -0.01 9.82
CA GLN A 83 -5.56 -0.74 9.65
C GLN A 83 -6.14 -0.61 8.23
N ALA A 84 -5.78 0.44 7.50
CA ALA A 84 -6.21 0.63 6.12
C ALA A 84 -5.37 -0.19 5.13
N GLY A 85 -4.20 -0.69 5.56
CA GLY A 85 -3.19 -1.28 4.69
C GLY A 85 -2.51 -0.24 3.79
N ARG A 86 -2.54 1.05 4.15
CA ARG A 86 -2.01 2.14 3.31
C ARG A 86 -0.55 2.42 3.61
N GLN A 87 -0.16 2.36 4.88
CA GLN A 87 1.18 2.74 5.33
C GLN A 87 1.79 1.70 6.27
N CYS A 88 3.11 1.56 6.20
CA CYS A 88 3.90 0.77 7.14
C CYS A 88 5.12 1.60 7.56
N ASP A 89 5.23 1.90 8.86
CA ASP A 89 6.33 2.67 9.44
C ASP A 89 7.29 1.73 10.16
N VAL A 90 8.56 1.81 9.78
CA VAL A 90 9.66 1.05 10.37
C VAL A 90 10.58 2.03 11.08
N SER A 91 10.59 1.97 12.41
CA SER A 91 11.39 2.85 13.28
C SER A 91 12.69 2.20 13.75
N THR A 92 12.95 0.97 13.32
CA THR A 92 14.16 0.22 13.67
C THR A 92 15.19 0.38 12.56
N PRO A 93 16.50 0.50 12.89
CA PRO A 93 17.51 0.65 11.88
C PRO A 93 17.55 -0.50 10.87
N LEU A 94 17.75 -0.17 9.60
CA LEU A 94 17.98 -1.13 8.51
C LEU A 94 19.42 -1.01 8.03
N GLU A 95 20.22 -2.06 8.14
CA GLU A 95 21.64 -2.03 7.75
C GLU A 95 21.83 -2.26 6.23
N VAL A 96 22.96 -1.81 5.68
CA VAL A 96 23.31 -2.10 4.28
C VAL A 96 23.42 -3.61 4.08
N GLY A 97 22.79 -4.12 3.02
CA GLY A 97 22.68 -5.55 2.71
C GLY A 97 21.54 -6.27 3.43
N GLU A 98 20.79 -5.60 4.30
CA GLU A 98 19.54 -6.13 4.85
C GLU A 98 18.34 -5.80 3.96
N ALA A 99 17.35 -6.70 3.99
CA ALA A 99 16.09 -6.55 3.30
C ALA A 99 14.91 -6.68 4.26
N LEU A 100 13.93 -5.78 4.10
CA LEU A 100 12.64 -5.85 4.77
C LEU A 100 11.60 -6.42 3.82
N ARG A 101 10.85 -7.40 4.31
CA ARG A 101 9.74 -8.01 3.58
C ARG A 101 8.40 -7.53 4.11
N PHE A 102 7.61 -6.95 3.21
CA PHE A 102 6.26 -6.49 3.48
C PHE A 102 5.26 -7.39 2.76
N GLN A 103 4.24 -7.87 3.46
CA GLN A 103 3.18 -8.67 2.85
C GLN A 103 2.10 -7.75 2.29
N LEU A 104 1.81 -7.89 1.01
CA LEU A 104 0.73 -7.21 0.33
C LEU A 104 -0.40 -8.20 0.02
N GLU A 105 -1.63 -7.73 0.15
CA GLU A 105 -2.84 -8.45 -0.24
C GLU A 105 -3.61 -7.67 -1.32
N PRO A 106 -4.40 -8.34 -2.17
CA PRO A 106 -5.24 -7.65 -3.14
C PRO A 106 -6.16 -6.66 -2.43
N THR A 107 -6.19 -5.43 -2.91
CA THR A 107 -7.17 -4.44 -2.43
C THR A 107 -8.55 -4.90 -2.85
N ARG A 108 -9.43 -5.11 -1.88
CA ARG A 108 -10.84 -5.42 -2.18
C ARG A 108 -11.55 -4.17 -2.62
N SER A 109 -12.43 -4.33 -3.61
CA SER A 109 -13.38 -3.27 -3.95
C SER A 109 -14.15 -2.86 -2.69
N PRO A 110 -14.34 -1.55 -2.41
CA PRO A 110 -15.23 -1.15 -1.35
C PRO A 110 -16.61 -1.76 -1.64
N TRP A 111 -17.23 -2.37 -0.63
CA TRP A 111 -18.50 -3.08 -0.75
C TRP A 111 -19.65 -2.20 -1.28
N LEU A 112 -19.42 -0.90 -1.31
CA LEU A 112 -20.33 0.19 -1.66
C LEU A 112 -20.47 0.44 -3.17
N VAL A 113 -19.69 -0.24 -4.02
CA VAL A 113 -20.00 -0.33 -5.47
C VAL A 113 -21.15 -1.34 -5.66
N ASP A 114 -22.27 -1.09 -5.00
CA ASP A 114 -23.55 -1.77 -5.20
C ASP A 114 -24.34 -1.16 -6.37
N THR A 115 -23.85 -0.04 -6.92
CA THR A 115 -24.34 0.59 -8.17
C THR A 115 -24.29 -0.31 -9.39
N LEU A 116 -23.65 -1.48 -9.30
CA LEU A 116 -23.69 -2.50 -10.35
C LEU A 116 -24.89 -3.45 -10.25
N GLY A 117 -25.76 -3.36 -9.23
CA GLY A 117 -27.05 -4.07 -9.23
C GLY A 117 -26.94 -5.60 -9.08
N GLY A 118 -26.44 -6.06 -7.93
CA GLY A 118 -26.43 -7.50 -7.61
C GLY A 118 -25.40 -8.33 -8.39
N VAL A 119 -24.38 -7.70 -8.98
CA VAL A 119 -23.31 -8.42 -9.67
C VAL A 119 -22.51 -9.25 -8.68
N ALA A 120 -22.17 -10.47 -9.10
CA ALA A 120 -21.26 -11.35 -8.38
C ALA A 120 -19.94 -10.63 -8.03
N SER A 121 -19.41 -10.91 -6.83
CA SER A 121 -18.19 -10.30 -6.27
C SER A 121 -17.02 -10.25 -7.25
N ASP A 122 -16.87 -11.26 -8.11
CA ASP A 122 -15.75 -11.36 -9.05
C ASP A 122 -15.75 -10.25 -10.12
N ALA A 123 -16.93 -9.87 -10.64
CA ALA A 123 -17.02 -8.80 -11.64
C ALA A 123 -16.87 -7.41 -11.00
N ARG A 124 -17.27 -7.26 -9.72
CA ARG A 124 -16.99 -6.05 -8.94
C ARG A 124 -15.49 -5.85 -8.71
N ASP A 125 -14.77 -6.92 -8.39
CA ASP A 125 -13.32 -6.87 -8.20
C ASP A 125 -12.58 -6.66 -9.53
N ALA A 126 -13.12 -7.17 -10.65
CA ALA A 126 -12.58 -6.90 -11.99
C ALA A 126 -12.74 -5.43 -12.39
N GLU A 127 -13.90 -4.83 -12.15
CA GLU A 127 -14.14 -3.40 -12.41
C GLU A 127 -13.27 -2.51 -11.53
N TRP A 128 -13.14 -2.87 -10.25
CA TRP A 128 -12.22 -2.18 -9.35
C TRP A 128 -10.78 -2.19 -9.88
N ARG A 129 -10.29 -3.35 -10.33
CA ARG A 129 -8.97 -3.46 -10.95
C ARG A 129 -8.83 -2.58 -12.19
N HIS A 130 -9.86 -2.50 -13.03
CA HIS A 130 -9.85 -1.61 -14.18
C HIS A 130 -9.71 -0.13 -13.78
N LEU A 131 -10.41 0.29 -12.73
CA LEU A 131 -10.37 1.67 -12.22
C LEU A 131 -9.04 2.04 -11.56
N VAL A 132 -8.43 1.12 -10.81
CA VAL A 132 -7.17 1.39 -10.06
C VAL A 132 -5.91 1.09 -10.87
N GLY A 133 -6.02 0.28 -11.92
CA GLY A 133 -4.90 -0.19 -12.73
C GLY A 133 -4.06 -1.28 -12.04
N ASP A 134 -2.99 -1.70 -12.72
CA ASP A 134 -2.16 -2.85 -12.30
C ASP A 134 -0.88 -2.46 -11.52
N ASN A 135 -0.61 -1.16 -11.42
CA ASN A 135 0.60 -0.66 -10.79
C ASN A 135 0.36 -0.27 -9.32
N ILE A 136 1.30 -0.68 -8.47
CA ILE A 136 1.39 -0.30 -7.07
C ILE A 136 2.26 0.95 -7.02
N ARG A 137 1.65 2.07 -6.62
CA ARG A 137 2.33 3.36 -6.56
C ARG A 137 2.70 3.63 -5.11
N LEU A 138 3.98 3.80 -4.84
CA LEU A 138 4.53 3.94 -3.50
C LEU A 138 5.23 5.29 -3.34
N THR A 139 5.19 5.80 -2.12
CA THR A 139 6.14 6.77 -1.60
C THR A 139 6.94 6.08 -0.53
N ILE A 140 8.27 6.14 -0.64
CA ILE A 140 9.16 5.74 0.45
C ILE A 140 9.80 6.98 1.03
N THR A 141 9.63 7.19 2.33
CA THR A 141 10.34 8.20 3.10
C THR A 141 11.40 7.51 3.95
N ALA A 142 12.67 7.78 3.69
CA ALA A 142 13.79 7.20 4.41
C ALA A 142 14.57 8.29 5.15
N ARG A 143 15.15 7.95 6.30
CA ARG A 143 16.02 8.84 7.08
C ARG A 143 17.26 8.08 7.52
N ALA A 144 18.44 8.67 7.28
CA ALA A 144 19.71 8.24 7.88
C ALA A 144 20.08 9.12 9.07
N ALA A 145 21.04 8.65 9.87
CA ALA A 145 21.50 9.33 11.06
C ALA A 145 22.01 10.75 10.76
N GLY A 146 21.49 11.72 11.52
CA GLY A 146 21.88 13.13 11.37
C GLY A 146 21.48 13.79 10.05
N SER A 147 20.63 13.13 9.25
CA SER A 147 20.20 13.61 7.93
C SER A 147 18.71 13.96 7.91
N GLU A 148 18.33 14.89 7.04
CA GLU A 148 16.91 15.13 6.75
C GLU A 148 16.29 13.93 6.02
N PRO A 149 15.02 13.59 6.26
CA PRO A 149 14.34 12.54 5.51
C PRO A 149 14.29 12.88 4.01
N TRP A 150 14.50 11.88 3.16
CA TRP A 150 14.28 12.00 1.73
C TRP A 150 13.11 11.14 1.27
N VAL A 151 12.48 11.57 0.17
CA VAL A 151 11.24 11.00 -0.33
C VAL A 151 11.45 10.46 -1.75
N ILE A 152 11.11 9.20 -1.97
CA ILE A 152 11.31 8.47 -3.22
C ILE A 152 9.94 7.98 -3.72
N PRO A 153 9.38 8.60 -4.77
CA PRO A 153 8.20 8.06 -5.44
C PRO A 153 8.59 6.85 -6.30
N LEU A 154 7.81 5.77 -6.25
CA LEU A 154 8.04 4.54 -7.00
C LEU A 154 6.74 4.04 -7.61
N GLU A 155 6.87 3.35 -8.74
CA GLU A 155 5.78 2.65 -9.40
C GLU A 155 6.24 1.23 -9.72
N LEU A 156 5.53 0.25 -9.19
CA LEU A 156 5.84 -1.17 -9.35
C LEU A 156 4.70 -1.86 -10.06
N SER A 157 4.99 -2.63 -11.10
CA SER A 157 4.00 -3.57 -11.62
C SER A 157 3.83 -4.72 -10.63
N ALA A 158 2.60 -5.22 -10.46
CA ALA A 158 2.30 -6.31 -9.52
C ALA A 158 3.12 -7.61 -9.73
N GLY A 159 3.73 -7.78 -10.90
CA GLY A 159 4.61 -8.91 -11.22
C GLY A 159 6.05 -8.79 -10.67
N THR A 160 6.50 -7.60 -10.26
CA THR A 160 7.91 -7.35 -9.88
C THR A 160 8.04 -6.47 -8.62
N PRO A 161 7.57 -6.94 -7.44
CA PRO A 161 7.53 -6.13 -6.22
C PRO A 161 8.88 -6.11 -5.46
N THR A 162 9.97 -5.71 -6.10
CA THR A 162 11.27 -5.55 -5.42
C THR A 162 11.78 -4.13 -5.60
N VAL A 163 12.22 -3.52 -4.50
CA VAL A 163 12.80 -2.17 -4.47
C VAL A 163 14.19 -2.24 -3.84
N ALA A 164 15.19 -1.76 -4.56
CA ALA A 164 16.55 -1.62 -4.05
C ALA A 164 16.91 -0.13 -4.00
N PHE A 165 17.29 0.37 -2.83
CA PHE A 165 17.93 1.68 -2.70
C PHE A 165 19.40 1.56 -3.13
N ARG A 166 19.77 2.39 -4.10
CA ARG A 166 21.13 2.50 -4.65
C ARG A 166 21.57 3.95 -4.56
#